data_AF-A0A968X673-F1
#
_entry.id   AF-A0A968X673-F1
#
_cell.length_a   1.000
_cell.length_b   1.000
_cell.length_c   1.000
_cell.angle_alpha   90.00
_cell.angle_beta   90.00
_cell.angle_gamma   90.00
#
_symmetry.space_group_name_H-M   'P 1'
#
loop_
_entity.id
_entity.type
_entity.pdbx_description
1 polymer ?
#
loop_
_entity_poly.entity_id
_entity_poly.type
_entity_poly.pdbx_seq_one_letter_code
_entity_poly.pdbx_strand_id
1 'polypeptide(L)'
;MNEAVIVSAARTAVGRAHRGSLRTVRPDDMGAAVVKTVIERSGIDANLVEDVIMGCAMPEAEQGMNVARIAALRAGLPHTV
;
A
#
# COMPACT_ATOMS: atom_id res chain seq x y z
N MET A 1 -8.67 -22.50 15.09
CA MET A 1 -7.77 -21.80 14.14
C MET A 1 -8.68 -21.19 13.10
N ASN A 2 -8.53 -19.90 12.81
CA ASN A 2 -9.33 -19.26 11.77
C ASN A 2 -8.66 -19.49 10.41
N GLU A 3 -9.45 -19.73 9.39
CA GLU A 3 -8.97 -19.86 8.01
C GLU A 3 -8.61 -18.48 7.45
N ALA A 4 -7.48 -18.38 6.75
CA ALA A 4 -7.07 -17.16 6.08
C ALA A 4 -7.80 -17.02 4.74
N VAL A 5 -8.39 -15.84 4.49
CA VAL A 5 -9.15 -15.55 3.26
C VAL A 5 -8.71 -14.24 2.63
N ILE A 6 -8.85 -14.13 1.31
CA ILE A 6 -8.61 -12.87 0.57
C ILE A 6 -9.94 -12.13 0.44
N VAL A 7 -10.09 -11.03 1.17
CA VAL A 7 -11.34 -10.24 1.21
C VAL A 7 -11.43 -9.23 0.08
N SER A 8 -10.31 -8.65 -0.35
CA SER A 8 -10.25 -7.62 -1.38
C SER A 8 -8.88 -7.63 -2.05
N ALA A 9 -8.84 -7.25 -3.33
CA ALA A 9 -7.62 -7.12 -4.10
C ALA A 9 -7.69 -5.91 -5.05
N ALA A 10 -6.58 -5.18 -5.14
CA ALA A 10 -6.41 -4.08 -6.08
C ALA A 10 -4.94 -3.96 -6.48
N ARG A 11 -4.69 -3.23 -7.58
CA ARG A 11 -3.36 -2.87 -8.03
C ARG A 11 -3.40 -1.55 -8.79
N THR A 12 -2.26 -0.89 -8.88
CA THR A 12 -2.07 0.21 -9.82
C THR A 12 -2.04 -0.29 -11.27
N ALA A 13 -2.14 0.65 -12.22
CA ALA A 13 -1.66 0.39 -13.58
C ALA A 13 -0.15 0.13 -13.57
N VAL A 14 0.36 -0.59 -14.57
CA VAL A 14 1.80 -0.82 -14.72
C VAL A 14 2.36 0.21 -15.69
N GLY A 15 3.28 1.04 -15.23
CA GLY A 15 3.94 2.07 -16.03
C GLY A 15 5.32 1.62 -16.53
N ARG A 16 5.72 2.06 -17.72
CA ARG A 16 7.08 1.86 -18.22
C ARG A 16 8.09 2.70 -17.41
N ALA A 17 9.19 2.09 -16.97
CA ALA A 17 10.26 2.83 -16.29
C ALA A 17 10.79 3.99 -17.16
N HIS A 18 11.08 5.13 -16.53
CA HIS A 18 11.62 6.38 -17.11
C HIS A 18 10.78 7.10 -18.17
N ARG A 19 9.91 6.40 -18.91
CA ARG A 19 9.13 6.95 -20.05
C ARG A 19 7.62 6.75 -19.91
N GLY A 20 7.16 6.10 -18.86
CA GLY A 20 5.74 5.87 -18.58
C GLY A 20 5.08 7.00 -17.81
N SER A 21 3.74 6.95 -17.75
CA SER A 21 2.89 7.93 -17.06
C SER A 21 3.13 8.00 -15.55
N LEU A 22 3.60 6.91 -14.94
CA LEU A 22 3.84 6.80 -13.51
C LEU A 22 5.23 7.24 -13.06
N ARG A 23 6.12 7.69 -13.98
CA ARG A 23 7.53 7.97 -13.67
C ARG A 23 7.75 9.09 -12.64
N THR A 24 6.76 9.96 -12.44
CA THR A 24 6.81 11.11 -11.53
C THR A 24 5.96 10.89 -10.28
N VAL A 25 5.37 9.71 -10.13
CA VAL A 25 4.57 9.35 -8.96
C VAL A 25 5.51 8.67 -7.97
N ARG A 26 5.48 9.11 -6.71
CA ARG A 26 6.30 8.47 -5.69
C ARG A 26 5.82 7.05 -5.41
N PRO A 27 6.72 6.11 -5.09
CA PRO A 27 6.37 4.71 -4.87
C PRO A 27 5.51 4.50 -3.61
N ASP A 28 5.73 5.28 -2.55
CA ASP A 28 4.91 5.24 -1.34
C ASP A 28 3.48 5.77 -1.58
N ASP A 29 3.32 6.76 -2.47
CA ASP A 29 1.99 7.20 -2.95
C ASP A 29 1.27 6.11 -3.76
N MET A 30 2.00 5.34 -4.58
CA MET A 30 1.42 4.19 -5.29
C MET A 30 0.94 3.12 -4.30
N GLY A 31 1.76 2.81 -3.29
CA GLY A 31 1.40 1.88 -2.22
C GLY A 31 0.16 2.33 -1.45
N ALA A 32 0.14 3.61 -1.03
CA ALA A 32 -0.97 4.20 -0.30
C ALA A 32 -2.28 4.16 -1.08
N ALA A 33 -2.23 4.45 -2.39
CA ALA A 33 -3.42 4.39 -3.25
C ALA A 33 -4.03 2.97 -3.29
N VAL A 34 -3.19 1.94 -3.34
CA VAL A 34 -3.66 0.54 -3.33
C VAL A 34 -4.24 0.17 -1.97
N VAL A 35 -3.53 0.49 -0.87
CA VAL A 35 -4.00 0.20 0.50
C VAL A 35 -5.36 0.85 0.74
N LYS A 36 -5.49 2.15 0.44
CA LYS A 36 -6.77 2.85 0.56
C LYS A 36 -7.89 2.19 -0.25
N THR A 37 -7.60 1.84 -1.51
CA THR A 37 -8.58 1.20 -2.39
C THR A 37 -9.05 -0.16 -1.88
N VAL A 38 -8.15 -1.00 -1.34
CA VAL A 38 -8.56 -2.34 -0.87
C VAL A 38 -9.43 -2.26 0.39
N ILE A 39 -9.16 -1.30 1.28
CA ILE A 39 -9.97 -1.03 2.48
C ILE A 39 -11.36 -0.49 2.08
N GLU A 40 -11.40 0.49 1.17
CA GLU A 40 -12.66 1.04 0.67
C GLU A 40 -13.52 -0.03 -0.01
N ARG A 41 -12.90 -0.92 -0.81
CA ARG A 41 -13.61 -2.01 -1.50
C ARG A 41 -14.05 -3.14 -0.58
N SER A 42 -13.30 -3.43 0.47
CA SER A 42 -13.68 -4.47 1.44
C SER A 42 -14.79 -4.00 2.38
N GLY A 43 -14.93 -2.68 2.58
CA GLY A 43 -15.92 -2.09 3.48
C GLY A 43 -15.64 -2.35 4.96
N ILE A 44 -14.43 -2.81 5.31
CA ILE A 44 -14.04 -3.03 6.70
C ILE A 44 -13.72 -1.70 7.39
N ASP A 45 -13.86 -1.66 8.71
CA ASP A 45 -13.31 -0.56 9.51
C ASP A 45 -11.78 -0.62 9.46
N ALA A 46 -11.15 0.50 9.08
CA ALA A 46 -9.70 0.64 9.03
C ALA A 46 -9.01 0.40 10.39
N ASN A 47 -9.74 0.56 11.51
CA ASN A 47 -9.23 0.27 12.85
C ASN A 47 -9.04 -1.24 13.13
N LEU A 48 -9.57 -2.12 12.28
CA LEU A 48 -9.39 -3.57 12.39
C LEU A 48 -8.10 -4.05 11.73
N VAL A 49 -7.39 -3.18 11.01
CA VAL A 49 -6.10 -3.53 10.38
C VAL A 49 -5.05 -3.58 11.48
N GLU A 50 -4.35 -4.72 11.59
CA GLU A 50 -3.31 -4.93 12.62
C GLU A 50 -1.90 -4.77 12.07
N ASP A 51 -1.69 -4.99 10.77
CA ASP A 51 -0.37 -4.93 10.14
C ASP A 51 -0.50 -4.63 8.63
N VAL A 52 0.54 -4.01 8.05
CA VAL A 52 0.68 -3.78 6.61
C VAL A 52 2.02 -4.34 6.15
N ILE A 53 1.96 -5.46 5.45
CA ILE A 53 3.14 -6.16 4.93
C ILE A 53 3.33 -5.79 3.45
N MET A 54 4.48 -5.18 3.13
CA MET A 54 4.80 -4.74 1.76
C MET A 54 6.16 -5.28 1.30
N GLY A 55 6.15 -5.97 0.17
CA GLY A 55 7.39 -6.38 -0.50
C GLY A 55 8.04 -5.21 -1.25
N CYS A 56 9.32 -4.96 -1.01
CA CYS A 56 10.12 -3.96 -1.71
C CYS A 56 11.52 -4.52 -1.99
N ALA A 57 11.92 -4.57 -3.26
CA ALA A 57 13.21 -5.13 -3.66
C ALA A 57 14.40 -4.17 -3.45
N MET A 58 14.16 -2.86 -3.49
CA MET A 58 15.18 -1.81 -3.35
C MET A 58 14.72 -0.80 -2.28
N PRO A 59 14.86 -1.11 -0.98
CA PRO A 59 14.34 -0.31 0.14
C PRO A 59 15.23 0.89 0.45
N GLU A 60 15.42 1.77 -0.53
CA GLU A 60 16.30 2.93 -0.48
C GLU A 60 15.60 4.17 -1.03
N ALA A 61 16.16 5.36 -0.74
CA ALA A 61 15.62 6.65 -1.17
C ALA A 61 14.12 6.81 -0.82
N GLU A 62 13.26 7.11 -1.79
CA GLU A 62 11.81 7.28 -1.58
C GLU A 62 11.10 6.00 -1.13
N GLN A 63 11.74 4.83 -1.28
CA GLN A 63 11.27 3.52 -0.79
C GLN A 63 11.99 3.08 0.50
N GLY A 64 12.82 3.94 1.08
CA GLY A 64 13.53 3.68 2.33
C GLY A 64 12.63 3.80 3.57
N MET A 65 13.25 3.64 4.75
CA MET A 65 12.62 3.92 6.05
C MET A 65 11.28 3.20 6.27
N ASN A 66 11.24 1.90 5.98
CA ASN A 66 10.03 1.06 6.05
C ASN A 66 8.86 1.66 5.23
N VAL A 67 8.93 1.48 3.91
CA VAL A 67 7.92 1.97 2.96
C VAL A 67 6.49 1.49 3.28
N ALA A 68 6.33 0.33 3.93
CA ALA A 68 5.02 -0.18 4.32
C ALA A 68 4.33 0.75 5.33
N ARG A 69 5.08 1.19 6.35
CA ARG A 69 4.59 2.14 7.37
C ARG A 69 4.25 3.50 6.74
N ILE A 70 5.09 3.99 5.84
CA ILE A 70 4.86 5.27 5.15
C ILE A 70 3.58 5.18 4.30
N ALA A 71 3.43 4.12 3.51
CA ALA A 71 2.25 3.89 2.68
C ALA A 71 0.97 3.75 3.51
N ALA A 72 1.01 3.03 4.64
CA ALA A 72 -0.13 2.88 5.55
C ALA A 72 -0.62 4.22 6.11
N LEU A 73 0.30 5.05 6.63
CA LEU A 73 -0.04 6.38 7.14
C LEU A 73 -0.57 7.30 6.05
N ARG A 74 0.03 7.27 4.85
CA ARG A 74 -0.44 8.05 3.69
C ARG A 74 -1.81 7.58 3.17
N ALA A 75 -2.14 6.30 3.34
CA ALA A 75 -3.46 5.75 3.02
C ALA A 75 -4.55 6.17 4.02
N GLY A 76 -4.17 6.77 5.15
CA GLY A 76 -5.09 7.18 6.21
C GLY A 76 -5.38 6.07 7.23
N LEU A 77 -4.57 5.01 7.29
CA LEU A 77 -4.68 4.01 8.34
C LEU A 77 -4.27 4.56 9.71
N PRO A 78 -4.79 4.00 10.80
CA PRO A 78 -4.39 4.39 12.16
C PRO A 78 -2.89 4.26 12.39
N HIS A 79 -2.33 5.11 13.23
CA HIS A 79 -0.91 5.04 13.60
C HIS A 79 -0.55 3.80 14.42
N THR A 80 -1.55 3.05 14.90
CA THR A 80 -1.40 1.80 15.65
C THR A 80 -1.09 0.59 14.77
N VAL A 81 -1.23 0.73 13.45
CA VAL A 81 -0.90 -0.30 12.44
C VAL A 81 0.61 -0.42 12.24
#